data_AF-A0A497BMG8-F1
#
_entry.id   AF-A0A497BMG8-F1
#
_cell.length_a   1.000
_cell.length_b   1.000
_cell.length_c   1.000
_cell.angle_alpha   90.00
_cell.angle_beta   90.00
_cell.angle_gamma   90.00
#
_symmetry.space_group_name_H-M   'P 1'
#
loop_
_entity.id
_entity.type
_entity.pdbx_description
1 polymer ?
#
loop_
_entity_poly.entity_id
_entity_poly.type
_entity_poly.pdbx_seq_one_letter_code
_entity_poly.pdbx_strand_id
1 'polypeptide(L)' 'MYLLDTNILLELLLEQENSDDVEYLFARIPAERLFITDFALYSMGIILFRRKRSDTFVQVVDDLFLEADVNLIQI' A
#
# COMPACT_ATOMS: atom_id res chain seq x y z
N MET A 1 6.35 -14.63 2.62
CA MET A 1 6.47 -13.30 3.23
C MET A 1 7.04 -12.39 2.18
N TYR A 2 6.34 -11.31 1.87
CA TYR A 2 6.73 -10.31 0.86
C TYR A 2 6.70 -8.94 1.52
N LEU A 3 7.82 -8.23 1.47
CA LEU A 3 7.88 -6.83 1.90
C LEU A 3 7.57 -5.95 0.69
N LEU A 4 6.49 -5.18 0.79
CA LEU A 4 6.07 -4.28 -0.26
C LEU A 4 6.86 -2.97 -0.16
N ASP A 5 7.44 -2.57 -1.28
CA ASP A 5 7.98 -1.22 -1.43
C ASP A 5 6.83 -0.21 -1.62
N THR A 6 7.08 1.04 -1.21
CA THR A 6 6.12 2.15 -1.40
C THR A 6 5.64 2.23 -2.85
N ASN A 7 6.53 2.03 -3.83
CA ASN A 7 6.18 2.16 -5.24
C ASN A 7 5.15 1.12 -5.69
N ILE A 8 5.18 -0.10 -5.16
CA ILE A 8 4.19 -1.14 -5.51
C ILE A 8 2.78 -0.66 -5.11
N LEU A 9 2.63 -0.11 -3.91
CA LEU A 9 1.36 0.46 -3.47
C LEU A 9 0.97 1.64 -4.36
N LEU A 10 1.92 2.52 -4.68
CA LEU A 10 1.66 3.70 -5.51
C LEU A 10 1.27 3.35 -6.95
N GLU A 11 1.72 2.24 -7.52
CA GLU A 11 1.25 1.78 -8.85
C GLU A 11 -0.28 1.64 -8.84
N LEU A 12 -0.83 1.00 -7.81
CA LEU A 12 -2.27 0.80 -7.65
C LEU A 12 -2.99 2.12 -7.29
N LEU A 13 -2.52 2.83 -6.26
CA LEU A 13 -3.22 4.01 -5.71
C LEU A 13 -3.26 5.23 -6.63
N LEU A 14 -2.37 5.26 -7.61
CA LEU A 14 -2.25 6.35 -8.56
C LEU A 14 -2.58 5.93 -10.00
N GLU A 15 -3.10 4.70 -10.18
CA GLU A 15 -3.48 4.15 -11.49
C GLU A 15 -2.33 4.27 -12.50
N GLN A 16 -1.12 3.87 -12.08
CA GLN A 16 0.06 3.91 -12.93
C GLN A 16 0.10 2.70 -13.87
N GLU A 17 1.13 2.64 -14.72
CA GLU A 17 1.27 1.67 -15.79
C GLU A 17 1.13 0.21 -15.33
N ASN A 18 1.61 -0.13 -14.13
CA ASN A 18 1.61 -1.51 -13.63
C ASN A 18 0.50 -1.78 -12.61
N SER A 19 -0.54 -0.95 -12.56
CA SER A 19 -1.66 -1.11 -11.60
C SER A 19 -2.32 -2.49 -11.70
N ASP A 20 -2.62 -2.96 -12.92
CA ASP A 20 -3.21 -4.29 -13.17
C ASP A 20 -2.34 -5.44 -12.64
N ASP A 21 -1.01 -5.33 -12.78
CA ASP A 21 -0.08 -6.34 -12.29
C ASP A 21 -0.06 -6.40 -10.75
N VAL A 22 -0.21 -5.24 -10.08
CA VAL A 22 -0.30 -5.16 -8.62
C VAL A 22 -1.64 -5.71 -8.12
N GLU A 23 -2.75 -5.42 -8.79
CA GLU A 23 -4.04 -6.05 -8.46
C GLU A 23 -3.94 -7.58 -8.55
N TYR A 24 -3.34 -8.09 -9.62
CA TYR A 24 -3.15 -9.51 -9.80
C TYR A 24 -2.23 -10.14 -8.75
N LEU A 25 -1.19 -9.41 -8.32
CA LEU A 25 -0.32 -9.82 -7.22
C LEU A 25 -1.12 -9.95 -5.91
N PHE A 26 -1.91 -8.94 -5.57
CA PHE A 26 -2.70 -8.92 -4.33
C PHE A 26 -3.83 -9.95 -4.33
N ALA A 27 -4.43 -10.25 -5.49
CA ALA A 27 -5.42 -11.31 -5.62
C ALA A 27 -4.85 -12.73 -5.39
N ARG A 28 -3.52 -12.91 -5.51
CA ARG A 28 -2.86 -14.22 -5.44
C ARG A 28 -2.12 -14.49 -4.15
N ILE A 29 -1.71 -13.43 -3.46
CA ILE A 29 -0.94 -13.55 -2.23
C ILE A 29 -1.87 -13.24 -1.06
N PRO A 30 -2.06 -14.18 -0.12
CA PRO A 30 -2.78 -13.91 1.11
C PRO A 30 -2.20 -12.67 1.80
N ALA A 31 -3.06 -11.73 2.19
CA ALA A 31 -2.63 -10.43 2.71
C ALA A 31 -1.83 -10.53 4.02
N GLU A 32 -2.08 -11.56 4.83
CA GLU A 32 -1.25 -11.97 5.99
C GLU A 32 0.23 -12.25 5.66
N ARG A 33 0.56 -12.49 4.38
CA ARG A 33 1.93 -12.70 3.90
C ARG A 33 2.56 -11.43 3.34
N LEU A 34 1.80 -10.35 3.25
CA LEU A 34 2.23 -9.02 2.82
C LEU A 34 2.61 -8.19 4.04
N PHE A 35 3.71 -7.47 3.89
CA PHE A 35 4.29 -6.63 4.93
C PHE A 35 4.59 -5.27 4.31
N ILE A 36 4.38 -4.21 5.08
CA ILE A 36 4.83 -2.86 4.73
C ILE A 36 5.67 -2.32 5.88
N THR A 37 6.62 -1.44 5.58
CA THR A 37 7.34 -0.73 6.64
C THR A 37 6.61 0.55 7.05
N ASP A 38 6.83 1.00 8.28
CA ASP A 38 6.43 2.34 8.74
C ASP A 38 7.04 3.46 7.88
N PHE A 39 8.28 3.27 7.40
CA PHE A 39 8.91 4.16 6.44
C PHE A 39 8.16 4.23 5.10
N ALA A 40 7.68 3.09 4.58
CA ALA A 40 6.88 3.03 3.35
C ALA A 40 5.53 3.72 3.55
N LEU A 41 4.87 3.48 4.70
CA LEU A 41 3.63 4.14 5.06
C LEU A 41 3.79 5.66 5.15
N TYR A 42 4.86 6.14 5.81
CA TYR A 42 5.19 7.56 5.90
C TYR A 42 5.44 8.19 4.53
N SER A 43 6.22 7.50 3.68
CA SER A 43 6.54 7.95 2.32
C SER A 43 5.30 8.04 1.43
N MET A 44 4.43 7.04 1.48
CA MET A 44 3.13 7.03 0.80
C MET A 44 2.25 8.21 1.25
N GLY A 45 2.20 8.46 2.56
CA GLY A 45 1.53 9.64 3.13
C GLY A 45 2.04 10.93 2.51
N ILE A 46 3.34 11.21 2.57
CA ILE A 46 3.92 12.43 1.97
C ILE A 46 3.47 12.61 0.51
N ILE A 47 3.51 11.55 -0.28
CA ILE A 47 3.19 11.61 -1.72
C ILE A 47 1.71 11.92 -1.94
N LEU A 48 0.80 11.22 -1.26
CA LEU A 48 -0.65 11.41 -1.42
C LEU A 48 -1.09 12.78 -0.90
N PHE A 49 -0.57 13.24 0.24
CA PHE A 49 -0.87 14.56 0.77
C PHE A 49 -0.38 15.68 -0.16
N ARG A 50 0.82 15.56 -0.75
CA ARG A 50 1.32 16.53 -1.75
C ARG A 50 0.45 16.58 -3.01
N ARG A 51 -0.21 15.47 -3.36
CA ARG A 51 -1.15 15.38 -4.48
C ARG A 51 -2.61 15.74 -4.12
N LYS A 52 -2.85 16.22 -2.90
CA LYS A 52 -4.20 16.53 -2.36
C LYS A 52 -5.14 15.31 -2.33
N ARG A 53 -4.59 14.10 -2.19
CA ARG A 53 -5.31 12.82 -2.06
C ARG A 53 -5.26 12.28 -0.63
N SER A 54 -5.49 13.14 0.36
CA SER A 54 -5.42 12.76 1.78
C SER A 54 -6.54 11.82 2.21
N ASP A 55 -7.70 11.93 1.55
CA ASP A 55 -8.82 11.00 1.66
C ASP A 55 -8.43 9.58 1.21
N THR A 56 -7.76 9.45 0.06
CA THR A 56 -7.22 8.16 -0.41
C THR A 56 -6.24 7.58 0.60
N PHE A 57 -5.38 8.39 1.23
CA PHE A 57 -4.46 7.89 2.25
C PHE A 57 -5.20 7.27 3.45
N VAL A 58 -6.26 7.93 3.93
CA VAL A 58 -7.05 7.41 5.06
C VAL A 58 -7.71 6.08 4.68
N GLN A 59 -8.35 6.02 3.51
CA GLN A 59 -9.00 4.80 3.01
C GLN A 59 -8.00 3.64 2.93
N VAL A 60 -6.82 3.87 2.37
CA VAL A 60 -5.80 2.82 2.22
C VAL A 60 -5.28 2.31 3.57
N VAL A 61 -5.13 3.19 4.55
CA VAL A 61 -4.73 2.78 5.90
C VAL A 61 -5.79 1.88 6.53
N ASP A 62 -7.07 2.23 6.36
CA ASP A 62 -8.18 1.39 6.82
C ASP A 62 -8.19 0.04 6.08
N ASP A 63 -8.10 0.04 4.75
CA ASP A 63 -8.09 -1.19 3.94
C ASP A 63 -6.94 -2.12 4.31
N LEU A 64 -5.71 -1.59 4.45
CA LEU A 64 -4.52 -2.39 4.72
C LEU A 64 -4.53 -3.02 6.12
N PHE A 65 -4.92 -2.26 7.14
CA PHE A 65 -4.72 -2.65 8.54
C PHE A 65 -5.99 -3.07 9.28
N LEU A 66 -7.15 -2.62 8.83
CA LEU A 66 -8.42 -2.97 9.47
C LEU A 66 -9.17 -4.06 8.69
N GLU A 67 -9.00 -4.12 7.36
CA GLU A 67 -9.73 -5.07 6.52
C GLU A 67 -8.87 -6.24 5.99
N ALA A 68 -7.61 -6.00 5.63
CA ALA A 68 -6.78 -6.97 4.91
C ALA A 68 -5.72 -7.70 5.76
N ASP A 69 -5.57 -7.43 7.06
CA ASP A 69 -4.55 -8.06 7.92
C ASP A 69 -3.09 -7.93 7.39
N VAL A 70 -2.77 -6.82 6.70
CA VAL A 70 -1.40 -6.54 6.25
C VAL A 70 -0.52 -6.17 7.45
N ASN A 71 0.69 -6.72 7.50
CA ASN A 71 1.57 -6.55 8.65
C ASN A 71 2.43 -5.29 8.54
N LEU A 72 2.48 -4.49 9.62
CA LEU A 72 3.38 -3.34 9.73
C LEU A 72 4.70 -3.75 10.40
N ILE A 73 5.83 -3.42 9.76
CA ILE A 73 7.17 -3.56 10.33
C ILE A 73 7.71 -2.16 10.68
N GLN A 74 8.16 -1.98 11.92
CA GLN A 74 8.89 -0.79 12.32
C GLN A 74 10.39 -0.98 12.10
N ILE A 75 11.04 -0.01 11.44
CA ILE A 75 12.48 -0.04 11.13
C ILE A 75 13.21 1.26 11.45
#